data_AF-A0A5P1X778-F1
#
_entry.id   AF-A0A5P1X778-F1
#
_cell.length_a   1.000
_cell.length_b   1.000
_cell.length_c   1.000
_cell.angle_alpha   90.00
_cell.angle_beta   90.00
_cell.angle_gamma   90.00
#
_symmetry.space_group_name_H-M   'P 1'
#
loop_
_entity.id
_entity.type
_entity.pdbx_description
1 polymer ?
#
loop_
_entity_poly.entity_id
_entity_poly.type
_entity_poly.pdbx_seq_one_letter_code
_entity_poly.pdbx_strand_id
1 'polypeptide(L)'
;MSRETIIGSINRLANQLLLVKSIQVVSDFFFIYLTYCILISGDVMTFFGREFTQSNALIIVILVSVINLCLSLLQRSYRRSGRELAEQLDGDLTDAEQRKVKLFY
;
A
#
# COMPACT_ATOMS: atom_id res chain seq x y z
N MET A 1 -26.17 -17.51 -0.12
CA MET A 1 -25.39 -16.32 -0.52
C MET A 1 -25.04 -16.50 -1.98
N SER A 2 -25.35 -15.54 -2.87
CA SER A 2 -25.14 -15.74 -4.31
C SER A 2 -23.67 -15.59 -4.67
N ARG A 3 -23.18 -16.50 -5.53
CA ARG A 3 -21.82 -16.56 -6.08
C ARG A 3 -21.34 -15.21 -6.61
N GLU A 4 -22.24 -14.50 -7.29
CA GLU A 4 -22.01 -13.16 -7.84
C GLU A 4 -21.68 -12.10 -6.77
N THR A 5 -22.26 -12.22 -5.57
CA THR A 5 -22.03 -11.27 -4.47
C THR A 5 -20.62 -11.45 -3.88
N ILE A 6 -20.14 -12.69 -3.83
CA ILE A 6 -18.80 -13.02 -3.32
C ILE A 6 -17.74 -12.58 -4.33
N ILE A 7 -17.97 -12.84 -5.62
CA ILE A 7 -17.08 -12.43 -6.71
C ILE A 7 -17.02 -10.89 -6.83
N GLY A 8 -18.15 -10.20 -6.71
CA GLY A 8 -18.18 -8.73 -6.65
C GLY A 8 -17.35 -8.18 -5.50
N SER A 9 -17.39 -8.83 -4.35
CA SER A 9 -16.59 -8.45 -3.17
C SER A 9 -15.10 -8.70 -3.40
N ILE A 10 -14.71 -9.86 -3.96
CA ILE A 10 -13.32 -10.18 -4.32
C ILE A 10 -12.76 -9.17 -5.32
N ASN A 11 -13.55 -8.78 -6.33
CA ASN A 11 -13.12 -7.77 -7.31
C ASN A 11 -12.89 -6.40 -6.66
N ARG A 12 -13.78 -5.98 -5.76
CA ARG A 12 -13.65 -4.72 -5.04
C ARG A 12 -12.42 -4.73 -4.11
N LEU A 13 -12.22 -5.84 -3.39
CA LEU A 13 -11.05 -6.09 -2.54
C LEU A 13 -9.75 -6.07 -3.33
N ALA A 14 -9.70 -6.75 -4.48
CA ALA A 14 -8.51 -6.78 -5.33
C ALA A 14 -8.16 -5.40 -5.88
N ASN A 15 -9.18 -4.62 -6.30
CA ASN A 15 -8.96 -3.27 -6.82
C ASN A 15 -8.52 -2.30 -5.72
N GLN A 16 -9.09 -2.42 -4.51
CA GLN A 16 -8.62 -1.68 -3.34
C GLN A 16 -7.18 -2.05 -2.98
N LEU A 17 -6.81 -3.33 -3.04
CA LEU A 17 -5.45 -3.76 -2.76
C LEU A 17 -4.46 -3.23 -3.81
N LEU A 18 -4.83 -3.21 -5.09
CA LEU A 18 -4.03 -2.59 -6.14
C LEU A 18 -3.86 -1.09 -5.93
N LEU A 19 -4.92 -0.37 -5.55
CA LEU A 19 -4.83 1.06 -5.20
C LEU A 19 -3.90 1.30 -4.01
N VAL A 20 -4.06 0.53 -2.93
CA VAL A 20 -3.19 0.63 -1.75
C VAL A 20 -1.75 0.31 -2.11
N LYS A 21 -1.50 -0.66 -3.00
CA LYS A 21 -0.17 -0.99 -3.51
C LYS A 21 0.44 0.14 -4.33
N SER A 22 -0.34 0.75 -5.23
CA SER A 22 0.13 1.92 -5.99
C SER A 22 0.45 3.10 -5.09
N ILE A 23 -0.42 3.40 -4.11
CA ILE A 23 -0.18 4.48 -3.13
C ILE A 23 1.07 4.18 -2.31
N GLN A 24 1.27 2.93 -1.88
CA GLN A 24 2.45 2.54 -1.12
C GLN A 24 3.73 2.69 -1.94
N VAL A 25 3.75 2.31 -3.22
CA VAL A 25 4.91 2.52 -4.09
C VAL A 25 5.26 4.01 -4.22
N VAL A 26 4.25 4.87 -4.42
CA VAL A 26 4.47 6.33 -4.48
C VAL A 26 5.03 6.86 -3.17
N SER A 27 4.50 6.38 -2.04
CA SER A 27 4.91 6.78 -0.71
C SER A 27 6.32 6.28 -0.36
N ASP A 28 6.70 5.07 -0.77
CA ASP A 28 8.07 4.55 -0.68
C ASP A 28 9.05 5.37 -1.53
N PHE A 29 8.67 5.76 -2.75
CA PHE A 29 9.48 6.66 -3.57
C PHE A 29 9.70 8.02 -2.88
N PHE A 30 8.65 8.58 -2.28
CA PHE A 30 8.74 9.79 -1.48
C PHE A 30 9.69 9.63 -0.29
N PHE A 31 9.61 8.50 0.41
CA PHE A 31 10.47 8.21 1.54
C PHE A 31 11.95 8.14 1.16
N ILE A 32 12.28 7.48 0.04
CA ILE A 32 13.64 7.41 -0.49
C ILE A 32 14.13 8.81 -0.89
N TYR A 33 13.29 9.59 -1.57
CA TYR A 33 13.61 10.96 -1.96
C TYR A 33 13.88 11.86 -0.74
N LEU A 34 13.02 11.80 0.27
CA LEU A 34 13.18 12.56 1.52
C LEU A 34 14.48 12.15 2.24
N THR A 35 14.76 10.85 2.33
CA THR A 35 15.98 10.32 2.96
C THR A 35 17.24 10.75 2.21
N TYR A 36 17.19 10.76 0.87
CA TYR A 36 18.28 11.23 0.02
C TYR A 36 18.54 12.73 0.20
N CYS A 37 17.49 13.55 0.25
CA CYS A 37 17.60 14.96 0.61
C CYS A 37 18.23 15.15 2.00
N ILE A 38 17.85 14.33 2.99
CA ILE A 38 18.43 14.39 4.33
C ILE A 38 19.93 14.08 4.35
N LEU A 39 20.37 13.11 3.56
CA LEU A 39 21.77 12.69 3.51
C LEU A 39 22.69 13.71 2.82
N ILE A 40 22.14 14.48 1.87
CA ILE A 40 22.93 15.43 1.06
C ILE A 40 22.85 16.86 1.61
N SER A 41 21.71 17.25 2.16
CA SER A 41 21.52 18.58 2.74
C SER A 41 21.95 18.59 4.20
N GLY A 42 22.75 19.60 4.57
CA GLY A 42 23.16 19.83 5.96
C GLY A 42 22.01 20.42 6.80
N ASP A 43 22.17 21.68 7.21
CA ASP A 43 21.27 22.32 8.22
C ASP A 43 19.88 22.70 7.66
N VAL A 44 19.79 22.92 6.34
CA VAL A 44 18.57 23.34 5.64
C VAL A 44 18.30 22.41 4.46
N MET A 45 17.08 21.88 4.39
CA MET A 45 16.65 20.94 3.36
C MET A 45 15.59 21.56 2.47
N THR A 46 15.80 21.50 1.16
CA THR A 46 14.81 22.01 0.21
C THR A 46 13.87 20.88 -0.23
N PHE A 47 12.62 20.90 0.24
CA PHE A 47 11.55 20.04 -0.25
C PHE A 47 10.63 20.83 -1.18
N PHE A 48 10.44 20.36 -2.42
CA PHE A 48 9.53 21.00 -3.39
C PHE A 48 9.80 22.52 -3.56
N GLY A 49 11.07 22.93 -3.53
CA GLY A 49 11.46 24.34 -3.62
C GLY A 49 11.23 25.17 -2.36
N ARG A 50 10.81 24.56 -1.23
CA ARG A 50 10.74 25.20 0.09
C ARG A 50 11.81 24.68 1.02
N GLU A 51 12.43 25.59 1.75
CA GLU A 51 13.42 25.27 2.77
C GLU A 51 12.75 24.85 4.08
N PHE A 52 13.22 23.74 4.63
CA PHE A 52 12.82 23.19 5.92
C PHE A 52 14.06 23.01 6.79
N THR A 53 13.90 23.27 8.08
CA THR A 53 14.92 22.93 9.07
C THR A 53 14.99 21.41 9.26
N GLN A 54 16.17 20.90 9.62
CA GLN A 54 16.39 19.46 9.81
C GLN A 54 15.37 18.79 10.76
N SER A 55 14.95 19.51 11.83
CA SER A 55 13.93 19.03 12.77
C SER A 55 12.56 18.82 12.09
N ASN A 56 12.10 19.80 11.30
CA ASN A 56 10.84 19.68 10.56
C ASN A 56 10.92 18.61 9.47
N ALA A 57 12.07 18.47 8.80
CA ALA A 57 12.32 17.44 7.81
C ALA A 57 12.19 16.03 8.40
N LEU A 58 12.79 15.79 9.57
CA LEU A 58 12.71 14.51 10.27
C LEU A 58 11.27 14.16 10.66
N ILE A 59 10.49 15.14 11.14
CA ILE A 59 9.07 14.92 11.48
C ILE A 59 8.27 14.47 10.25
N ILE A 60 8.50 15.09 9.09
CA ILE A 60 7.84 14.71 7.83
C ILE A 60 8.22 13.27 7.45
N VAL A 61 9.49 12.91 7.57
CA VAL A 61 9.95 11.54 7.26
C VAL A 61 9.33 10.51 8.19
N ILE A 62 9.26 10.79 9.49
CA ILE A 62 8.58 9.92 10.47
C ILE A 62 7.10 9.77 10.11
N LEU A 63 6.42 10.86 9.75
CA LEU A 63 5.01 10.82 9.36
C LEU A 63 4.81 9.94 8.13
N VAL A 64 5.67 10.08 7.11
CA VAL A 64 5.64 9.25 5.91
C VAL A 64 5.92 7.78 6.24
N SER A 65 6.86 7.49 7.13
CA SER A 65 7.10 6.12 7.62
C SER A 65 5.87 5.52 8.28
N VAL A 66 5.17 6.28 9.13
CA VAL A 66 3.94 5.82 9.80
C VAL A 66 2.85 5.54 8.78
N ILE A 67 2.68 6.41 7.78
CA ILE A 67 1.74 6.19 6.68
C ILE A 67 2.09 4.90 5.92
N ASN A 68 3.35 4.68 5.58
CA ASN A 68 3.83 3.46 4.93
C ASN A 68 3.57 2.20 5.77
N LEU A 69 3.77 2.29 7.08
CA LEU A 69 3.47 1.20 8.00
C LEU A 69 1.97 0.89 8.02
N CYS A 70 1.12 1.92 8.12
CA CYS A 70 -0.33 1.78 8.07
C CYS A 70 -0.81 1.15 6.75
N LEU A 71 -0.27 1.60 5.61
CA LEU A 71 -0.57 1.02 4.29
C LEU A 71 -0.13 -0.44 4.21
N SER A 72 1.05 -0.78 4.75
CA SER A 72 1.55 -2.15 4.79
C SER A 72 0.67 -3.06 5.65
N LEU A 73 0.21 -2.58 6.80
CA LEU A 73 -0.72 -3.30 7.67
C LEU A 73 -2.08 -3.49 6.98
N LEU A 74 -2.56 -2.46 6.28
CA LEU A 74 -3.80 -2.51 5.51
C LEU A 74 -3.71 -3.54 4.37
N GLN A 75 -2.59 -3.59 3.65
CA GLN A 75 -2.34 -4.64 2.65
C GLN A 75 -2.36 -6.03 3.27
N ARG A 76 -1.69 -6.22 4.42
CA ARG A 76 -1.71 -7.51 5.13
C ARG A 76 -3.12 -7.92 5.52
N SER A 77 -3.93 -6.97 6.00
CA SER A 77 -5.33 -7.21 6.33
C SER A 77 -6.12 -7.63 5.09
N TYR A 78 -6.00 -6.90 3.99
CA TYR A 78 -6.70 -7.25 2.74
C TYR A 78 -6.23 -8.57 2.15
N ARG A 79 -4.94 -8.90 2.24
CA ARG A 79 -4.42 -10.23 1.86
C ARG A 79 -5.05 -11.34 2.69
N ARG A 80 -5.15 -11.15 4.01
CA ARG A 80 -5.74 -12.15 4.91
C ARG A 80 -7.23 -12.36 4.61
N SER A 81 -8.01 -11.28 4.49
CA SER A 81 -9.43 -11.39 4.11
C SER A 81 -9.60 -12.00 2.72
N GLY A 82 -8.76 -11.64 1.76
CA GLY A 82 -8.77 -12.22 0.41
C GLY A 82 -8.45 -13.73 0.40
N ARG A 83 -7.52 -14.17 1.26
CA ARG A 83 -7.21 -15.61 1.45
C ARG A 83 -8.37 -16.37 2.10
N GLU A 84 -8.97 -15.81 3.17
CA GLU A 84 -10.13 -16.41 3.83
C GLU A 84 -11.35 -16.52 2.88
N LEU A 85 -11.60 -15.50 2.05
CA LEU A 85 -12.65 -15.58 1.02
C LEU A 85 -12.31 -16.58 -0.10
N ALA A 86 -11.03 -16.72 -0.48
CA ALA A 86 -10.61 -17.67 -1.51
C ALA A 86 -10.69 -19.12 -1.03
N GLU A 87 -10.34 -19.39 0.24
CA GLU A 87 -10.50 -20.70 0.87
C GLU A 87 -11.97 -21.12 0.99
N GLN A 88 -12.88 -20.17 1.20
CA GLN A 88 -14.33 -20.44 1.22
C GLN A 88 -14.93 -20.72 -0.16
N LEU A 89 -14.25 -20.34 -1.25
CA LEU A 89 -14.75 -20.50 -2.62
C LEU A 89 -14.33 -21.81 -3.29
N ASP A 90 -13.78 -22.74 -2.50
CA ASP A 90 -13.19 -24.04 -2.86
C ASP A 90 -13.69 -24.62 -4.20
N GLY A 91 -12.79 -24.59 -5.20
CA GLY A 91 -12.91 -25.36 -6.44
C GLY A 91 -13.59 -24.71 -7.66
N ASP A 92 -14.27 -23.58 -7.53
CA ASP A 92 -15.12 -23.05 -8.64
C ASP A 92 -14.66 -21.64 -9.12
N LEU A 93 -13.39 -21.28 -8.88
CA LEU A 93 -12.83 -20.03 -9.41
C LEU A 93 -12.46 -20.16 -10.89
N THR A 94 -12.96 -19.23 -11.69
CA THR A 94 -12.57 -19.01 -13.08
C THR A 94 -11.10 -18.55 -13.18
N ASP A 95 -10.42 -18.77 -14.31
CA ASP A 95 -9.00 -18.38 -14.50
C ASP A 95 -8.70 -16.90 -14.20
N ALA A 96 -9.66 -16.01 -14.49
CA ALA A 96 -9.55 -14.58 -14.19
C ALA A 96 -9.59 -14.28 -12.68
N GLU A 97 -10.26 -15.12 -11.91
CA GLU A 97 -10.44 -15.00 -10.45
C GLU A 97 -9.24 -15.61 -9.73
N GLN A 98 -8.69 -16.72 -10.22
CA GLN A 98 -7.42 -17.27 -9.74
C GLN A 98 -6.26 -16.27 -9.88
N ARG A 99 -6.20 -15.49 -10.97
CA ARG A 99 -5.19 -14.43 -11.13
C ARG A 99 -5.33 -13.33 -10.07
N LYS A 100 -6.55 -13.04 -9.61
CA LYS A 100 -6.80 -12.04 -8.55
C LYS A 100 -6.52 -12.62 -7.17
N VAL A 101 -6.81 -13.90 -6.94
CA VAL A 101 -6.43 -14.59 -5.71
C VAL A 101 -4.91 -14.66 -5.55
N LYS A 102 -4.17 -14.80 -6.65
CA LYS A 102 -2.70 -14.67 -6.65
C LYS A 102 -2.19 -13.31 -6.16
N LEU A 103 -3.00 -12.24 -6.14
CA LEU A 103 -2.60 -10.96 -5.55
C LEU A 103 -2.66 -10.97 -4.01
N PHE A 104 -3.43 -11.90 -3.43
CA PHE A 104 -3.58 -12.07 -1.98
C PHE A 104 -2.57 -13.07 -1.39
N TYR A 105 -1.93 -13.90 -2.21
CA TYR A 105 -0.86 -14.81 -1.80
C TYR A 105 0.50 -14.12 -1.88
#